data_AF-A0A830EI86-F1
#
_entry.id   AF-A0A830EI86-F1
#
_cell.length_a   1.000
_cell.length_b   1.000
_cell.length_c   1.000
_cell.angle_alpha   90.00
_cell.angle_beta   90.00
_cell.angle_gamma   90.00
#
_symmetry.space_group_name_H-M   'P 1'
#
loop_
_entity.id
_entity.type
_entity.pdbx_description
1 polymer ?
#
loop_
_entity_poly.entity_id
_entity_poly.type
_entity_poly.pdbx_seq_one_letter_code
_entity_poly.pdbx_strand_id
1 'polypeptide(L)'
;MTRPPRDDPPAAPDGDGRDADSTPGADPTPGADRDVHKQSGRGGPADHTDTPPGGGVGDDAGTSEFDDPLGDLLPRPGVDSRWWYWIAAVPVYVVVGVVLGVLFAVVALAGFGLGIDGGLIGVGLLFVVVLGLGLVGLVLTLLFPIATYVDARAVAASDASWTPDPLVWGLAALATVVLSAFTLSFVMAIYYLYKRHAAVGTP
;
A
#
# COMPACT_ATOMS: atom_id res chain seq x y z
N MET A 1 19.94 37.46 45.16
CA MET A 1 20.66 38.42 44.31
C MET A 1 21.40 37.63 43.26
N THR A 2 20.74 37.44 42.12
CA THR A 2 21.05 36.49 41.05
C THR A 2 21.81 37.22 39.95
N ARG A 3 22.99 36.71 39.56
CA ARG A 3 23.78 37.26 38.44
C ARG A 3 23.04 37.05 37.12
N PRO A 4 23.02 38.03 36.21
CA PRO A 4 22.49 37.84 34.86
C PRO A 4 23.42 36.96 34.01
N PRO A 5 22.89 36.16 33.07
CA PRO A 5 23.69 35.36 32.14
C PRO A 5 24.46 36.24 31.14
N ARG A 6 25.58 35.70 30.67
CA ARG A 6 26.55 36.30 29.75
C ARG A 6 26.21 35.86 28.32
N ASP A 7 26.17 36.81 27.38
CA ASP A 7 25.95 36.53 25.96
C ASP A 7 27.28 36.13 25.29
N ASP A 8 27.34 34.91 24.74
CA ASP A 8 28.44 34.46 23.87
C ASP A 8 28.04 34.60 22.39
N PRO A 9 28.91 35.14 21.52
CA PRO A 9 28.64 35.30 20.09
C PRO A 9 28.80 33.98 19.27
N PRO A 10 28.19 33.91 18.07
CA PRO A 10 28.01 32.66 17.31
C PRO A 10 29.29 32.13 16.65
N ALA A 11 29.47 30.82 16.72
CA ALA A 11 30.47 30.06 15.97
C ALA A 11 30.04 29.90 14.50
N ALA A 12 30.98 30.10 13.58
CA ALA A 12 30.82 29.98 12.14
C ALA A 12 30.73 28.51 11.69
N PRO A 13 30.01 28.20 10.59
CA PRO A 13 30.00 26.86 10.00
C PRO A 13 31.18 26.65 9.03
N ASP A 14 31.98 25.62 9.32
CA ASP A 14 32.99 25.06 8.42
C ASP A 14 32.29 24.31 7.27
N GLY A 15 32.50 24.78 6.03
CA GLY A 15 32.13 24.08 4.81
C GLY A 15 33.32 23.27 4.30
N ASP A 16 33.21 21.93 4.33
CA ASP A 16 34.14 21.03 3.64
C ASP A 16 33.50 20.59 2.31
N GLY A 17 33.94 21.22 1.23
CA GLY A 17 33.67 20.79 -0.13
C GLY A 17 34.68 19.72 -0.52
N ARG A 18 34.20 18.55 -0.95
CA ARG A 18 35.03 17.56 -1.67
C ARG A 18 34.39 17.20 -2.99
N ASP A 19 34.97 17.83 -4.00
CA ASP A 19 34.98 17.45 -5.40
C ASP A 19 35.52 16.02 -5.57
N ALA A 20 34.84 15.21 -6.38
CA ALA A 20 35.30 14.74 -7.69
C ALA A 20 36.33 13.59 -7.66
N ASP A 21 35.97 12.45 -8.27
CA ASP A 21 36.72 11.95 -9.43
C ASP A 21 35.93 10.92 -10.25
N SER A 22 36.29 10.87 -11.53
CA SER A 22 35.78 10.12 -12.68
C SER A 22 36.35 8.68 -12.66
N THR A 23 36.03 7.67 -13.47
CA THR A 23 35.70 7.52 -14.91
C THR A 23 35.42 6.00 -15.16
N PRO A 24 35.01 5.54 -16.38
CA PRO A 24 34.33 4.26 -16.64
C PRO A 24 35.19 3.14 -17.26
N GLY A 25 34.68 1.90 -17.26
CA GLY A 25 35.31 0.74 -17.91
C GLY A 25 34.37 -0.48 -18.02
N ALA A 26 34.52 -1.23 -19.11
CA ALA A 26 33.58 -2.20 -19.70
C ALA A 26 33.65 -3.66 -19.18
N ASP A 27 32.58 -4.43 -19.49
CA ASP A 27 32.35 -5.90 -19.73
C ASP A 27 33.52 -6.92 -19.59
N PRO A 28 33.31 -8.27 -19.43
CA PRO A 28 32.11 -9.13 -19.58
C PRO A 28 31.90 -10.30 -18.54
N THR A 29 30.84 -11.10 -18.71
CA THR A 29 30.49 -12.46 -18.15
C THR A 29 31.61 -13.53 -18.35
N PRO A 30 31.56 -14.84 -17.91
CA PRO A 30 30.63 -15.67 -17.10
C PRO A 30 31.25 -16.73 -16.12
N GLY A 31 30.43 -17.42 -15.28
CA GLY A 31 30.76 -18.70 -14.60
C GLY A 31 29.78 -19.00 -13.45
N ALA A 32 28.95 -20.06 -13.39
CA ALA A 32 29.15 -21.52 -13.48
C ALA A 32 29.87 -22.13 -12.26
N ASP A 33 29.09 -22.52 -11.23
CA ASP A 33 29.34 -23.61 -10.27
C ASP A 33 27.97 -23.91 -9.58
N ARG A 34 27.28 -25.05 -9.73
CA ARG A 34 27.57 -26.47 -9.42
C ARG A 34 27.96 -26.72 -7.96
N ASP A 35 26.95 -26.97 -7.13
CA ASP A 35 27.13 -27.81 -5.93
C ASP A 35 26.18 -29.01 -5.95
N VAL A 36 26.85 -30.17 -6.04
CA VAL A 36 26.35 -31.53 -6.00
C VAL A 36 26.47 -31.98 -4.54
N HIS A 37 25.36 -32.42 -3.93
CA HIS A 37 25.44 -33.20 -2.70
C HIS A 37 25.18 -34.68 -2.96
N LYS A 38 26.24 -35.44 -2.68
CA LYS A 38 26.42 -36.87 -2.89
C LYS A 38 25.55 -37.71 -1.96
N GLN A 39 24.98 -38.73 -2.56
CA GLN A 39 24.34 -39.88 -1.96
C GLN A 39 25.37 -41.00 -1.79
N SER A 40 25.56 -41.50 -0.56
CA SER A 40 26.12 -42.82 -0.22
C SER A 40 25.87 -43.02 1.29
N GLY A 41 25.18 -44.03 1.83
CA GLY A 41 24.95 -45.39 1.38
C GLY A 41 25.68 -46.36 2.32
N ARG A 42 25.02 -46.87 3.38
CA ARG A 42 25.46 -48.09 4.10
C ARG A 42 24.30 -48.71 4.88
N GLY A 43 23.96 -49.96 4.54
CA GLY A 43 22.86 -50.72 5.12
C GLY A 43 23.21 -51.56 6.35
N GLY A 44 22.15 -52.05 6.99
CA GLY A 44 22.12 -53.08 8.04
C GLY A 44 20.65 -53.51 8.29
N PRO A 45 20.37 -54.76 8.70
CA PRO A 45 19.20 -55.50 8.22
C PRO A 45 18.00 -55.59 9.18
N ALA A 46 16.83 -55.79 8.57
CA ALA A 46 15.61 -56.48 9.01
C ALA A 46 15.10 -56.26 10.46
N ASP A 47 13.97 -55.56 10.57
CA ASP A 47 12.90 -56.02 11.45
C ASP A 47 11.54 -55.86 10.76
N HIS A 48 10.73 -56.90 10.88
CA HIS A 48 9.40 -57.05 10.30
C HIS A 48 8.37 -56.40 11.21
N THR A 49 7.68 -55.36 10.73
CA THR A 49 6.31 -55.08 11.17
C THR A 49 5.48 -54.65 9.97
N ASP A 50 4.66 -55.59 9.50
CA ASP A 50 3.53 -55.34 8.61
C ASP A 50 2.64 -54.24 9.21
N THR A 51 2.64 -53.06 8.60
CA THR A 51 1.63 -52.03 8.81
C THR A 51 0.91 -51.82 7.47
N PRO A 52 -0.42 -52.00 7.40
CA PRO A 52 -1.16 -51.84 6.15
C PRO A 52 -1.13 -50.38 5.67
N PRO A 53 -1.20 -50.13 4.36
CA PRO A 53 -1.14 -48.79 3.79
C PRO A 53 -2.46 -48.06 4.04
N GLY A 54 -2.54 -47.34 5.15
CA GLY A 54 -3.47 -46.22 5.27
C GLY A 54 -2.95 -45.09 4.39
N GLY A 55 -3.48 -45.01 3.17
CA GLY A 55 -3.25 -43.89 2.27
C GLY A 55 -3.83 -42.60 2.87
N GLY A 56 -3.02 -41.91 3.67
CA GLY A 56 -3.17 -40.48 3.94
C GLY A 56 -2.74 -39.72 2.70
N VAL A 57 -3.60 -39.70 1.69
CA VAL A 57 -3.55 -38.72 0.62
C VAL A 57 -3.64 -37.35 1.28
N GLY A 58 -2.70 -36.46 0.96
CA GLY A 58 -2.63 -35.13 1.55
C GLY A 58 -3.90 -34.32 1.27
N ASP A 59 -4.70 -34.11 2.31
CA ASP A 59 -5.87 -33.22 2.28
C ASP A 59 -5.46 -31.73 2.48
N ASP A 60 -4.19 -31.44 2.76
CA ASP A 60 -3.74 -30.06 3.04
C ASP A 60 -3.39 -29.23 1.80
N ALA A 61 -3.30 -29.85 0.61
CA ALA A 61 -2.94 -29.12 -0.62
C ALA A 61 -4.14 -28.43 -1.29
N GLY A 62 -5.38 -28.81 -0.94
CA GLY A 62 -6.58 -28.38 -1.65
C GLY A 62 -7.26 -27.15 -1.08
N THR A 63 -7.09 -26.82 0.20
CA THR A 63 -7.82 -25.71 0.85
C THR A 63 -7.05 -24.40 0.82
N SER A 64 -5.73 -24.45 0.99
CA SER A 64 -4.88 -23.24 1.01
C SER A 64 -4.80 -22.52 -0.34
N GLU A 65 -4.95 -23.24 -1.45
CA GLU A 65 -4.90 -22.66 -2.80
C GLU A 65 -6.13 -21.76 -3.08
N PHE A 66 -7.30 -22.10 -2.53
CA PHE A 66 -8.50 -21.27 -2.66
C PHE A 66 -8.52 -20.07 -1.71
N ASP A 67 -7.78 -20.14 -0.60
CA ASP A 67 -7.74 -19.06 0.40
C ASP A 67 -6.86 -17.87 -0.05
N ASP A 68 -5.85 -18.07 -0.91
CA ASP A 68 -5.00 -17.00 -1.46
C ASP A 68 -4.67 -17.21 -2.95
N PRO A 69 -5.66 -17.10 -3.87
CA PRO A 69 -5.47 -17.34 -5.29
C PRO A 69 -4.55 -16.32 -5.98
N LEU A 70 -4.29 -15.17 -5.31
CA LEU A 70 -3.38 -14.12 -5.77
C LEU A 70 -2.03 -14.15 -5.01
N GLY A 71 -1.78 -15.23 -4.24
CA GLY A 71 -0.61 -15.49 -3.41
C GLY A 71 0.72 -15.21 -4.07
N ASP A 72 0.85 -15.70 -5.30
CA ASP A 72 2.11 -15.71 -6.05
C ASP A 72 2.22 -14.56 -7.04
N LEU A 73 1.12 -13.86 -7.35
CA LEU A 73 1.10 -12.74 -8.29
C LEU A 73 1.37 -11.39 -7.62
N LEU A 74 1.01 -11.26 -6.33
CA LEU A 74 1.16 -10.02 -5.58
C LEU A 74 2.30 -10.14 -4.56
N PRO A 75 3.13 -9.09 -4.37
CA PRO A 75 4.15 -9.07 -3.32
C PRO A 75 3.59 -9.51 -1.97
N ARG A 76 4.41 -10.18 -1.15
CA ARG A 76 4.08 -10.58 0.23
C ARG A 76 4.65 -9.57 1.24
N PRO A 77 4.00 -8.41 1.46
CA PRO A 77 4.46 -7.43 2.43
C PRO A 77 4.26 -7.93 3.86
N GLY A 78 5.14 -7.50 4.76
CA GLY A 78 4.88 -7.55 6.20
C GLY A 78 3.87 -6.50 6.64
N VAL A 79 3.42 -6.60 7.90
CA VAL A 79 2.42 -5.70 8.51
C VAL A 79 2.82 -4.22 8.50
N ASP A 80 4.13 -3.94 8.50
CA ASP A 80 4.71 -2.59 8.48
C ASP A 80 4.69 -1.95 7.08
N SER A 81 4.13 -2.64 6.08
CA SER A 81 4.11 -2.14 4.72
C SER A 81 3.20 -0.92 4.56
N ARG A 82 3.62 -0.05 3.65
CA ARG A 82 2.97 1.24 3.31
C ARG A 82 1.69 1.10 2.48
N TRP A 83 1.17 -0.11 2.27
CA TRP A 83 -0.04 -0.35 1.47
C TRP A 83 -1.27 0.34 2.05
N TRP A 84 -1.34 0.47 3.37
CA TRP A 84 -2.41 1.19 4.06
C TRP A 84 -2.52 2.68 3.63
N TYR A 85 -1.45 3.29 3.08
CA TYR A 85 -1.54 4.68 2.56
C TYR A 85 -2.51 4.81 1.40
N TRP A 86 -2.64 3.80 0.54
CA TRP A 86 -3.62 3.81 -0.55
C TRP A 86 -5.05 3.74 -0.04
N ILE A 87 -5.26 3.08 1.11
CA ILE A 87 -6.54 3.03 1.81
C ILE A 87 -6.83 4.40 2.44
N ALA A 88 -5.84 5.02 3.10
CA ALA A 88 -5.94 6.36 3.67
C ALA A 88 -6.09 7.48 2.63
N ALA A 89 -5.61 7.25 1.40
CA ALA A 89 -5.77 8.21 0.31
C ALA A 89 -7.25 8.41 -0.09
N VAL A 90 -8.13 7.41 0.11
CA VAL A 90 -9.56 7.53 -0.21
C VAL A 90 -10.27 8.61 0.61
N PRO A 91 -10.23 8.61 1.96
CA PRO A 91 -10.86 9.69 2.72
C PRO A 91 -10.23 11.05 2.48
N VAL A 92 -8.91 11.12 2.28
CA VAL A 92 -8.23 12.36 1.90
C VAL A 92 -8.74 12.87 0.56
N TYR A 93 -8.85 12.01 -0.45
CA TYR A 93 -9.36 12.35 -1.77
C TYR A 93 -10.80 12.90 -1.70
N VAL A 94 -11.68 12.28 -0.91
CA VAL A 94 -13.05 12.75 -0.71
C VAL A 94 -13.07 14.13 -0.05
N VAL A 95 -12.29 14.34 1.01
CA VAL A 95 -12.20 15.65 1.69
C VAL A 95 -11.68 16.73 0.74
N VAL A 96 -10.61 16.45 -0.01
CA VAL A 96 -10.05 17.38 -1.00
C VAL A 96 -11.08 17.69 -2.09
N GLY A 97 -11.77 16.67 -2.61
CA GLY A 97 -12.84 16.84 -3.59
C GLY A 97 -13.98 17.73 -3.08
N VAL A 98 -14.44 17.51 -1.85
CA VAL A 98 -15.49 18.34 -1.22
C VAL A 98 -15.00 19.79 -1.04
N VAL A 99 -13.80 20.00 -0.51
CA VAL A 99 -13.24 21.34 -0.31
C VAL A 99 -13.13 22.08 -1.64
N LEU A 100 -12.57 21.45 -2.66
CA LEU A 100 -12.44 22.05 -4.00
C LEU A 100 -13.81 22.30 -4.63
N GLY A 101 -14.76 21.39 -4.47
CA GLY A 101 -16.14 21.57 -4.94
C GLY A 101 -16.84 22.75 -4.29
N VAL A 102 -16.69 22.93 -2.98
CA VAL A 102 -17.23 24.08 -2.23
C VAL A 102 -16.56 25.38 -2.66
N LEU A 103 -15.23 25.41 -2.74
CA LEU A 103 -14.49 26.58 -3.22
C LEU A 103 -14.92 26.97 -4.63
N PHE A 104 -15.05 25.99 -5.52
CA PHE A 104 -15.56 26.22 -6.86
C PHE A 104 -16.99 26.79 -6.83
N ALA A 105 -17.91 26.23 -6.05
CA ALA A 105 -19.27 26.73 -5.95
C ALA A 105 -19.32 28.19 -5.47
N VAL A 106 -18.48 28.56 -4.48
CA VAL A 106 -18.35 29.93 -3.99
C VAL A 106 -17.83 30.86 -5.09
N VAL A 107 -16.76 30.47 -5.79
CA VAL A 107 -16.17 31.27 -6.87
C VAL A 107 -17.14 31.39 -8.05
N ALA A 108 -17.84 30.33 -8.43
CA ALA A 108 -18.81 30.34 -9.51
C ALA A 108 -20.00 31.25 -9.18
N LEU A 109 -20.52 31.19 -7.95
CA LEU A 109 -21.60 32.05 -7.48
C LEU A 109 -21.19 33.52 -7.45
N ALA A 110 -19.97 33.83 -7.00
CA ALA A 110 -19.43 35.19 -6.99
C ALA A 110 -19.07 35.69 -8.40
N GLY A 111 -18.56 34.81 -9.26
CA GLY A 111 -18.03 35.11 -10.58
C GLY A 111 -19.09 35.27 -11.68
N PHE A 112 -20.30 34.74 -11.49
CA PHE A 112 -21.41 34.92 -12.44
C PHE A 112 -21.77 36.41 -12.66
N GLY A 113 -21.36 37.30 -11.75
CA GLY A 113 -21.48 38.76 -11.91
C GLY A 113 -20.37 39.44 -12.73
N LEU A 114 -19.33 38.72 -13.19
CA LEU A 114 -18.11 39.29 -13.80
C LEU A 114 -18.08 39.27 -15.34
N GLY A 115 -19.12 38.75 -16.01
CA GLY A 115 -19.22 38.72 -17.48
C GLY A 115 -18.70 37.44 -18.13
N ILE A 116 -18.89 37.34 -19.47
CA ILE A 116 -18.69 36.12 -20.26
C ILE A 116 -17.21 35.68 -20.30
N ASP A 117 -16.27 36.61 -20.40
CA ASP A 117 -14.83 36.30 -20.48
C ASP A 117 -14.30 35.67 -19.18
N GLY A 118 -14.74 36.18 -18.03
CA GLY A 118 -14.43 35.59 -16.72
C GLY A 118 -15.05 34.20 -16.54
N GLY A 119 -16.25 33.99 -17.09
CA GLY A 119 -16.91 32.70 -17.10
C GLY A 119 -16.13 31.62 -17.87
N LEU A 120 -15.61 31.94 -19.06
CA LEU A 120 -14.85 31.00 -19.89
C LEU A 120 -13.53 30.55 -19.21
N ILE A 121 -12.80 31.49 -18.59
CA ILE A 121 -11.57 31.15 -17.84
C ILE A 121 -11.90 30.27 -16.63
N GLY A 122 -12.97 30.59 -15.90
CA GLY A 122 -13.44 29.80 -14.76
C GLY A 122 -13.81 28.37 -15.14
N VAL A 123 -14.52 28.20 -16.27
CA VAL A 123 -14.88 26.87 -16.80
C VAL A 123 -13.64 26.09 -17.24
N GLY A 124 -12.68 26.74 -17.91
CA GLY A 124 -11.43 26.10 -18.31
C GLY A 124 -10.61 25.60 -17.12
N LEU A 125 -10.48 26.41 -16.07
CA LEU A 125 -9.77 26.02 -14.85
C LEU A 125 -10.50 24.89 -14.10
N LEU A 126 -11.83 24.97 -14.00
CA LEU A 126 -12.64 23.88 -13.44
C LEU A 126 -12.40 22.58 -14.19
N PHE A 127 -12.41 22.61 -15.53
CA PHE A 127 -12.22 21.43 -16.35
C PHE A 127 -10.88 20.74 -16.06
N VAL A 128 -9.79 21.51 -15.94
CA VAL A 128 -8.47 20.96 -15.59
C VAL A 128 -8.47 20.33 -14.19
N VAL A 129 -9.09 21.00 -13.20
CA VAL A 129 -9.19 20.47 -11.83
C VAL A 129 -10.00 19.18 -11.79
N VAL A 130 -11.15 19.14 -12.47
CA VAL A 130 -12.03 17.97 -12.54
C VAL A 130 -11.33 16.81 -13.25
N LEU A 131 -10.61 17.06 -14.35
CA LEU A 131 -9.83 16.03 -15.03
C LEU A 131 -8.70 15.50 -14.12
N GLY A 132 -7.98 16.37 -13.42
CA GLY A 132 -6.93 15.98 -12.49
C GLY A 132 -7.47 15.11 -11.36
N LEU A 133 -8.56 15.54 -10.72
CA LEU A 133 -9.24 14.74 -9.69
C LEU A 133 -9.77 13.42 -10.26
N GLY A 134 -10.36 13.44 -11.46
CA GLY A 134 -10.84 12.25 -12.14
C GLY A 134 -9.74 11.22 -12.38
N LEU A 135 -8.53 11.67 -12.76
CA LEU A 135 -7.39 10.78 -12.94
C LEU A 135 -6.90 10.18 -11.61
N VAL A 136 -6.83 10.99 -10.55
CA VAL A 136 -6.51 10.48 -9.20
C VAL A 136 -7.57 9.49 -8.73
N GLY A 137 -8.85 9.80 -8.92
CA GLY A 137 -9.97 8.91 -8.62
C GLY A 137 -9.90 7.61 -9.41
N LEU A 138 -9.48 7.66 -10.68
CA LEU A 138 -9.26 6.46 -11.50
C LEU A 138 -8.14 5.58 -10.93
N VAL A 139 -7.02 6.18 -10.51
CA VAL A 139 -5.94 5.43 -9.84
C VAL A 139 -6.47 4.79 -8.56
N LEU A 140 -7.19 5.54 -7.72
CA LEU A 140 -7.77 5.02 -6.48
C LEU A 140 -8.83 3.94 -6.73
N THR A 141 -9.55 3.97 -7.85
CA THR A 141 -10.54 2.95 -8.23
C THR A 141 -9.88 1.58 -8.33
N LEU A 142 -8.66 1.52 -8.85
CA LEU A 142 -7.89 0.30 -9.00
C LEU A 142 -7.10 -0.02 -7.73
N LEU A 143 -6.42 0.98 -7.16
CA LEU A 143 -5.49 0.78 -6.05
C LEU A 143 -6.20 0.51 -4.73
N PHE A 144 -7.38 1.07 -4.48
CA PHE A 144 -8.10 0.86 -3.22
C PHE A 144 -8.44 -0.62 -2.95
N PRO A 145 -9.10 -1.37 -3.86
CA PRO A 145 -9.39 -2.79 -3.62
C PRO A 145 -8.12 -3.64 -3.53
N ILE A 146 -7.13 -3.37 -4.38
CA ILE A 146 -5.84 -4.08 -4.37
C ILE A 146 -5.10 -3.85 -3.04
N ALA A 147 -4.98 -2.59 -2.61
CA ALA A 147 -4.32 -2.25 -1.36
C ALA A 147 -5.06 -2.83 -0.15
N THR A 148 -6.39 -2.84 -0.17
CA THR A 148 -7.19 -3.44 0.91
C THR A 148 -6.94 -4.95 1.00
N TYR A 149 -6.92 -5.67 -0.13
CA TYR A 149 -6.57 -7.09 -0.17
C TYR A 149 -5.16 -7.35 0.38
N VAL A 150 -4.17 -6.63 -0.15
CA VAL A 150 -2.75 -6.84 0.18
C VAL A 150 -2.46 -6.51 1.64
N ASP A 151 -3.02 -5.41 2.17
CA ASP A 151 -2.86 -5.06 3.58
C ASP A 151 -3.61 -6.03 4.49
N ALA A 152 -4.83 -6.46 4.13
CA ALA A 152 -5.58 -7.45 4.90
C ALA A 152 -4.82 -8.78 4.99
N ARG A 153 -4.23 -9.25 3.88
CA ARG A 153 -3.36 -10.43 3.88
C ARG A 153 -2.16 -10.29 4.82
N ALA A 154 -1.50 -9.13 4.80
CA ALA A 154 -0.38 -8.86 5.68
C ALA A 154 -0.80 -8.88 7.16
N VAL A 155 -1.94 -8.26 7.49
CA VAL A 155 -2.50 -8.26 8.85
C VAL A 155 -2.92 -9.66 9.29
N ALA A 156 -3.57 -10.43 8.42
CA ALA A 156 -3.99 -11.80 8.71
C ALA A 156 -2.82 -12.76 8.95
N ALA A 157 -1.69 -12.54 8.28
CA ALA A 157 -0.47 -13.31 8.45
C ALA A 157 0.36 -12.89 9.69
N SER A 158 -0.07 -11.88 10.44
CA SER A 158 0.63 -11.37 11.62
C SER A 158 0.04 -11.90 12.91
N ASP A 159 0.75 -11.73 14.03
CA ASP A 159 0.27 -12.06 15.39
C ASP A 159 -0.76 -11.05 15.94
N ALA A 160 -1.40 -10.26 15.08
CA ALA A 160 -2.37 -9.26 15.48
C ALA A 160 -3.66 -9.90 16.02
N SER A 161 -4.33 -9.19 16.93
CA SER A 161 -5.59 -9.65 17.53
C SER A 161 -6.78 -9.73 16.56
N TRP A 162 -6.62 -9.18 15.34
CA TRP A 162 -7.64 -9.18 14.31
C TRP A 162 -7.09 -9.84 13.05
N THR A 163 -7.78 -10.89 12.59
CA THR A 163 -7.42 -11.68 11.42
C THR A 163 -8.46 -11.43 10.31
N PRO A 164 -8.29 -10.38 9.47
CA PRO A 164 -9.20 -10.13 8.37
C PRO A 164 -9.09 -11.20 7.28
N ASP A 165 -10.22 -11.66 6.74
CA ASP A 165 -10.23 -12.43 5.49
C ASP A 165 -9.88 -11.50 4.32
N PRO A 166 -8.74 -11.69 3.63
CA PRO A 166 -8.29 -10.78 2.57
C PRO A 166 -9.25 -10.70 1.39
N LEU A 167 -9.85 -11.83 0.99
CA LEU A 167 -10.78 -11.91 -0.13
C LEU A 167 -12.06 -11.14 0.18
N VAL A 168 -12.62 -11.32 1.37
CA VAL A 168 -13.83 -10.60 1.79
C VAL A 168 -13.58 -9.09 1.81
N TRP A 169 -12.46 -8.64 2.38
CA TRP A 169 -12.15 -7.22 2.46
C TRP A 169 -11.81 -6.59 1.10
N GLY A 170 -11.03 -7.28 0.26
CA GLY A 170 -10.73 -6.84 -1.10
C GLY A 170 -11.97 -6.75 -2.00
N LEU A 171 -12.83 -7.78 -1.97
CA LEU A 171 -14.08 -7.80 -2.74
C LEU A 171 -15.08 -6.77 -2.23
N ALA A 172 -15.19 -6.58 -0.91
CA ALA A 172 -16.03 -5.53 -0.35
C ALA A 172 -15.55 -4.14 -0.78
N ALA A 173 -14.23 -3.88 -0.75
CA ALA A 173 -13.65 -2.63 -1.26
C ALA A 173 -13.92 -2.43 -2.76
N LEU A 174 -13.83 -3.49 -3.57
CA LEU A 174 -14.19 -3.44 -4.99
C LEU A 174 -15.68 -3.12 -5.18
N ALA A 175 -16.55 -3.79 -4.42
CA ALA A 175 -17.99 -3.58 -4.46
C ALA A 175 -18.35 -2.14 -4.08
N THR A 176 -17.72 -1.54 -3.06
CA THR A 176 -17.99 -0.14 -2.73
C THR A 176 -17.59 0.80 -3.86
N VAL A 177 -16.46 0.56 -4.53
CA VAL A 177 -16.03 1.38 -5.66
C VAL A 177 -17.04 1.29 -6.82
N VAL A 178 -17.43 0.08 -7.21
CA VAL A 178 -18.32 -0.16 -8.37
C VAL A 178 -19.75 0.29 -8.10
N LEU A 179 -20.28 0.03 -6.90
CA LEU A 179 -21.70 0.22 -6.60
C LEU A 179 -22.05 1.60 -6.03
N SER A 180 -21.07 2.35 -5.50
CA SER A 180 -21.37 3.58 -4.74
C SER A 180 -20.62 4.83 -5.20
N ALA A 181 -19.87 4.74 -6.32
CA ALA A 181 -19.07 5.84 -6.84
C ALA A 181 -18.24 6.54 -5.74
N PHE A 182 -17.50 5.74 -4.96
CA PHE A 182 -16.68 6.12 -3.79
C PHE A 182 -17.40 6.48 -2.48
N THR A 183 -18.72 6.67 -2.46
CA THR A 183 -19.42 7.09 -1.23
C THR A 183 -19.27 6.09 -0.10
N LEU A 184 -19.51 4.80 -0.37
CA LEU A 184 -19.28 3.74 0.61
C LEU A 184 -17.79 3.42 0.79
N SER A 185 -16.96 3.67 -0.22
CA SER A 185 -15.51 3.47 -0.11
C SER A 185 -14.90 4.37 0.95
N PHE A 186 -15.41 5.60 1.12
CA PHE A 186 -15.04 6.49 2.21
C PHE A 186 -15.29 5.85 3.59
N VAL A 187 -16.51 5.38 3.83
CA VAL A 187 -16.93 4.78 5.10
C VAL A 187 -16.13 3.51 5.37
N MET A 188 -16.00 2.66 4.35
CA MET A 188 -15.25 1.41 4.42
C MET A 188 -13.77 1.63 4.72
N ALA A 189 -13.13 2.60 4.06
CA ALA A 189 -11.73 2.93 4.30
C ALA A 189 -11.49 3.38 5.75
N ILE A 190 -12.35 4.26 6.28
CA ILE A 190 -12.27 4.70 7.68
C ILE A 190 -12.46 3.52 8.63
N TYR A 191 -13.48 2.69 8.39
CA TYR A 191 -13.77 1.54 9.23
C TYR A 191 -12.63 0.51 9.24
N TYR A 192 -12.06 0.22 8.06
CA TYR A 192 -10.90 -0.66 7.92
C TYR A 192 -9.69 -0.11 8.68
N LEU A 193 -9.35 1.17 8.47
CA LEU A 193 -8.21 1.81 9.14
C LEU A 193 -8.38 1.84 10.66
N TYR A 194 -9.60 2.06 11.16
CA TYR A 194 -9.90 1.95 12.59
C TYR A 194 -9.62 0.55 13.13
N LYS A 195 -10.10 -0.50 12.43
CA LYS A 195 -9.88 -1.90 12.82
C LYS A 195 -8.40 -2.27 12.79
N ARG A 196 -7.69 -1.87 11.73
CA ARG A 196 -6.25 -2.06 11.59
C ARG A 196 -5.49 -1.36 12.72
N HIS A 197 -5.83 -0.11 13.00
CA HIS A 197 -5.19 0.68 14.05
C HIS A 197 -5.39 0.04 15.44
N ALA A 198 -6.59 -0.45 15.73
CA ALA A 198 -6.87 -1.13 16.99
C ALA A 198 -6.11 -2.46 17.15
N ALA A 199 -5.84 -3.15 16.04
CA ALA A 199 -5.20 -4.47 16.06
C ALA A 199 -3.67 -4.43 16.04
N VAL A 200 -3.10 -3.46 15.31
CA VAL A 200 -1.67 -3.39 15.00
C VAL A 200 -1.00 -2.11 15.56
N GLY A 201 -1.80 -1.17 16.09
CA GLY A 201 -1.31 0.11 16.62
C GLY A 201 -1.27 1.22 15.56
N THR A 202 -0.62 2.34 15.89
CA THR A 202 -0.33 3.38 14.89
C THR A 202 0.62 2.81 13.84
N PRO A 203 0.35 3.01 12.55
CA PRO A 203 1.38 2.83 11.55
C PRO A 203 2.57 3.79 11.75
#